data_AF-A0A961LW99-F1
#
_entry.id   AF-A0A961LW99-F1
#
_cell.length_a   1.000
_cell.length_b   1.000
_cell.length_c   1.000
_cell.angle_alpha   90.00
_cell.angle_beta   90.00
_cell.angle_gamma   90.00
#
_symmetry.space_group_name_H-M   'P 1'
#
loop_
_entity.id
_entity.type
_entity.pdbx_description
1 polymer ?
#
loop_
_entity_poly.entity_id
_entity_poly.type
_entity_poly.pdbx_seq_one_letter_code
_entity_poly.pdbx_strand_id
1 'polypeptide(L)'
;MFDDDIPEFAVQGERGIDVFRRLDDESQRRARYRCIATVAGDGALHDHAPEARRDPAALREHAARLREDPLLSAFSLGDPASWPLAAGAADPMRLFLYVDFFRAWQVADLAGARFESRLSRPDGASSIAAADLATGVAPVFDFNRVARGLRLAAHLVPMLRDRVATPGFRDDRNGGTGYALRMLGDLCLRGDEPTLALACFDTAVSAGDNPFRRRKAIEAARAAGDAEAEARHRTGYAARWPLPADLAAAGDAA
;
A
#
# COMPACT_ATOMS: atom_id res chain seq x y z
N MET A 1 -19.79 -2.17 -22.60
CA MET A 1 -18.46 -2.40 -23.17
C MET A 1 -17.71 -1.10 -22.94
N PHE A 2 -16.89 -1.09 -21.90
CA PHE A 2 -16.11 0.08 -21.47
C PHE A 2 -14.80 0.02 -22.25
N ASP A 3 -14.82 0.40 -23.52
CA ASP A 3 -13.59 0.55 -24.28
C ASP A 3 -13.10 2.00 -24.16
N ASP A 4 -11.80 2.09 -23.88
CA ASP A 4 -10.88 3.23 -23.87
C ASP A 4 -10.88 4.21 -22.67
N ASP A 5 -9.87 3.97 -21.82
CA ASP A 5 -8.95 4.98 -21.29
C ASP A 5 -9.33 5.90 -20.12
N ILE A 6 -9.83 5.33 -19.01
CA ILE A 6 -9.42 5.87 -17.71
C ILE A 6 -8.86 4.76 -16.81
N PRO A 7 -7.63 4.26 -17.08
CA PRO A 7 -6.97 3.32 -16.19
C PRO A 7 -6.62 3.97 -14.85
N GLU A 8 -6.39 5.28 -14.84
CA GLU A 8 -5.80 6.01 -13.72
C GLU A 8 -6.55 7.31 -13.40
N PHE A 9 -6.78 7.55 -12.12
CA PHE A 9 -7.45 8.74 -11.60
C PHE A 9 -6.88 9.10 -10.24
N ALA A 10 -7.12 10.33 -9.79
CA ALA A 10 -6.58 10.82 -8.53
C ALA A 10 -7.68 11.04 -7.48
N VAL A 11 -7.32 10.95 -6.20
CA VAL A 11 -8.18 11.26 -5.05
C VAL A 11 -7.32 11.92 -3.97
N GLN A 12 -7.90 12.81 -3.17
CA GLN A 12 -7.22 13.38 -2.02
C GLN A 12 -6.93 12.27 -0.99
N GLY A 13 -5.64 12.06 -0.71
CA GLY A 13 -5.14 11.10 0.27
C GLY A 13 -4.71 11.77 1.58
N GLU A 14 -4.20 10.95 2.51
CA GLU A 14 -3.76 11.38 3.85
C GLU A 14 -2.49 12.24 3.83
N ARG A 15 -1.65 12.06 2.80
CA ARG A 15 -0.31 12.68 2.69
C ARG A 15 -0.11 13.52 1.43
N GLY A 16 -1.14 13.66 0.62
CA GLY A 16 -1.05 14.27 -0.71
C GLY A 16 -2.19 13.80 -1.59
N ILE A 17 -1.97 13.86 -2.90
CA ILE A 17 -2.93 13.37 -3.89
C ILE A 17 -2.52 11.97 -4.32
N ASP A 18 -3.36 10.99 -4.02
CA ASP A 18 -3.13 9.59 -4.38
C ASP A 18 -3.65 9.32 -5.79
N VAL A 19 -2.82 8.69 -6.62
CA VAL A 19 -3.18 8.23 -7.96
C VAL A 19 -3.50 6.74 -7.88
N PHE A 20 -4.72 6.41 -8.28
CA PHE A 20 -5.27 5.07 -8.28
C PHE A 20 -5.34 4.52 -9.69
N ARG A 21 -4.99 3.24 -9.82
CA ARG A 21 -5.28 2.45 -11.00
C ARG A 21 -6.46 1.53 -10.75
N ARG A 22 -7.40 1.48 -11.69
CA ARG A 22 -8.41 0.42 -11.75
C ARG A 22 -7.79 -0.85 -12.31
N LEU A 23 -7.98 -1.96 -11.61
CA LEU A 23 -7.54 -3.28 -12.01
C LEU A 23 -8.79 -4.04 -12.46
N ASP A 24 -8.88 -4.29 -13.76
CA ASP A 24 -9.90 -5.17 -14.30
C ASP A 24 -9.48 -6.62 -14.09
N ASP A 25 -10.40 -7.43 -13.57
CA ASP A 25 -10.24 -8.85 -13.39
C ASP A 25 -11.52 -9.51 -13.93
N GLU A 26 -11.40 -10.16 -15.09
CA GLU A 26 -12.52 -10.81 -15.79
C GLU A 26 -13.24 -11.86 -14.91
N SER A 27 -12.55 -12.39 -13.90
CA SER A 27 -13.11 -13.37 -12.96
C SER A 27 -13.90 -12.74 -11.80
N GLN A 28 -13.78 -11.42 -11.60
CA GLN A 28 -14.38 -10.71 -10.48
C GLN A 28 -15.53 -9.83 -10.94
N ARG A 29 -16.67 -9.91 -10.23
CA ARG A 29 -17.84 -9.05 -10.50
C ARG A 29 -17.64 -7.59 -10.09
N ARG A 30 -16.54 -7.24 -9.42
CA ARG A 30 -16.30 -5.89 -8.88
C ARG A 30 -14.90 -5.42 -9.26
N ALA A 31 -14.81 -4.15 -9.66
CA ALA A 31 -13.53 -3.52 -9.95
C ALA A 31 -12.64 -3.49 -8.70
N ARG A 32 -11.34 -3.68 -8.90
CA ARG A 32 -10.34 -3.50 -7.87
C ARG A 32 -9.57 -2.21 -8.14
N TYR A 33 -9.06 -1.62 -7.08
CA TYR A 33 -8.31 -0.37 -7.16
C TYR A 33 -7.01 -0.53 -6.41
N ARG A 34 -5.95 0.14 -6.88
CA ARG A 34 -4.67 0.19 -6.18
C ARG A 34 -4.08 1.58 -6.31
N CYS A 35 -3.70 2.17 -5.19
CA CYS A 35 -2.86 3.36 -5.17
C CYS A 35 -1.49 2.99 -5.74
N ILE A 36 -1.13 3.63 -6.84
CA ILE A 36 0.12 3.40 -7.58
C ILE A 36 1.13 4.52 -7.35
N ALA A 37 0.69 5.71 -6.95
CA ALA A 37 1.58 6.82 -6.63
C ALA A 37 0.92 7.83 -5.69
N THR A 38 1.72 8.64 -5.02
CA THR A 38 1.24 9.80 -4.26
C THR A 38 2.05 11.03 -4.68
N VAL A 39 1.36 12.14 -4.99
CA VAL A 39 1.97 13.46 -5.17
C VAL A 39 1.84 14.21 -3.86
N ALA A 40 2.97 14.43 -3.17
CA ALA A 40 3.03 15.12 -1.89
C ALA A 40 2.71 16.63 -2.03
N GLY A 41 2.51 17.30 -0.89
CA GLY A 41 2.15 18.73 -0.87
C GLY A 41 3.18 19.65 -1.49
N ASP A 42 4.46 19.25 -1.47
CA ASP A 42 5.59 19.95 -2.12
C ASP A 42 5.76 19.61 -3.62
N GLY A 43 4.90 18.74 -4.16
CA GLY A 43 4.95 18.28 -5.55
C GLY A 43 5.88 17.08 -5.80
N ALA A 44 6.53 16.53 -4.76
CA ALA A 44 7.30 15.30 -4.88
C ALA A 44 6.39 14.12 -5.28
N LEU A 45 6.84 13.33 -6.26
CA LEU A 45 6.13 12.14 -6.70
C LEU A 45 6.75 10.91 -6.05
N HIS A 46 5.95 10.19 -5.28
CA HIS A 46 6.30 8.89 -4.73
C HIS A 46 5.61 7.79 -5.56
N ASP A 47 6.36 7.13 -6.45
CA ASP A 47 5.86 5.97 -7.21
C ASP A 47 5.94 4.71 -6.33
N HIS A 48 4.79 4.08 -6.08
CA HIS A 48 4.67 2.91 -5.22
C HIS A 48 4.87 1.60 -5.97
N ALA A 49 5.02 1.62 -7.30
CA ALA A 49 5.30 0.47 -8.14
C ALA A 49 6.21 0.87 -9.33
N PRO A 50 7.45 1.32 -9.08
CA PRO A 50 8.37 1.84 -10.10
C PRO A 50 8.76 0.78 -11.16
N GLU A 51 8.66 -0.51 -10.82
CA GLU A 51 8.88 -1.62 -11.74
C GLU A 51 7.92 -1.61 -12.94
N ALA A 52 6.77 -0.95 -12.82
CA ALA A 52 5.81 -0.80 -13.91
C ALA A 52 6.21 0.27 -14.93
N ARG A 53 7.31 1.00 -14.71
CA ARG A 53 7.89 2.02 -15.63
C ARG A 53 6.85 3.01 -16.17
N ARG A 54 6.01 3.53 -15.27
CA ARG A 54 4.98 4.53 -15.62
C ARG A 54 5.63 5.86 -15.96
N ASP A 55 4.93 6.67 -16.75
CA ASP A 55 5.36 8.04 -17.04
C ASP A 55 5.13 8.94 -15.81
N PRO A 56 6.18 9.46 -15.16
CA PRO A 56 6.06 10.36 -14.02
C PRO A 56 5.35 11.68 -14.35
N ALA A 57 5.36 12.13 -15.61
CA ALA A 57 4.66 13.33 -16.04
C ALA A 57 3.15 13.09 -16.04
N ALA A 58 2.69 11.98 -16.62
CA ALA A 58 1.28 11.58 -16.61
C ALA A 58 0.71 11.45 -15.19
N LEU A 59 1.45 10.81 -14.26
CA LEU A 59 1.02 10.66 -12.86
C LEU A 59 0.82 12.02 -12.17
N ARG A 60 1.71 12.99 -12.41
CA ARG A 60 1.56 14.36 -11.89
C ARG A 60 0.39 15.08 -12.54
N GLU A 61 0.15 14.87 -13.83
CA GLU A 61 -0.98 15.45 -14.54
C GLU A 61 -2.31 14.94 -13.98
N HIS A 62 -2.44 13.65 -13.66
CA HIS A 62 -3.63 13.11 -12.97
C HIS A 62 -3.88 13.81 -11.63
N ALA A 63 -2.82 14.01 -10.83
CA ALA A 63 -2.94 14.72 -9.56
C ALA A 63 -3.28 16.21 -9.73
N ALA A 64 -2.74 16.88 -10.74
CA ALA A 64 -3.06 18.27 -11.06
C ALA A 64 -4.52 18.43 -11.48
N ARG A 65 -5.01 17.56 -12.38
CA ARG A 65 -6.40 17.55 -12.85
C ARG A 65 -7.41 17.39 -11.73
N LEU A 66 -7.06 16.68 -10.66
CA LEU A 66 -7.91 16.57 -9.48
C LEU A 66 -8.25 17.94 -8.89
N ARG A 67 -7.26 18.82 -8.72
CA ARG A 67 -7.47 20.12 -8.06
C ARG A 67 -8.45 21.03 -8.81
N GLU A 68 -8.60 20.79 -10.10
CA GLU A 68 -9.45 21.55 -11.00
C GLU A 68 -10.75 20.80 -11.33
N ASP A 69 -10.97 19.62 -10.74
CA ASP A 69 -12.11 18.76 -11.06
C ASP A 69 -13.41 19.27 -10.41
N PRO A 70 -14.41 19.69 -11.20
CA PRO A 70 -15.70 20.15 -10.68
C PRO A 70 -16.46 19.08 -9.89
N LEU A 71 -16.18 17.78 -10.12
CA LEU A 71 -16.80 16.67 -9.40
C LEU A 71 -16.40 16.61 -7.92
N LEU A 72 -15.38 17.36 -7.50
CA LEU A 72 -14.94 17.45 -6.11
C LEU A 72 -15.63 18.55 -5.32
N SER A 73 -16.65 19.20 -5.88
CA SER A 73 -17.52 20.10 -5.12
C SER A 73 -18.08 19.40 -3.88
N ALA A 74 -18.18 20.12 -2.77
CA ALA A 74 -18.72 19.58 -1.53
C ALA A 74 -20.13 18.99 -1.74
N PHE A 75 -20.30 17.73 -1.34
CA PHE A 75 -21.55 16.99 -1.42
C PHE A 75 -22.16 16.82 -0.02
N SER A 76 -23.50 16.85 0.05
CA SER A 76 -24.27 16.54 1.26
C SER A 76 -25.30 15.44 0.99
N LEU A 77 -25.31 14.42 1.86
CA LEU A 77 -26.30 13.33 1.79
C LEU A 77 -27.74 13.82 1.96
N GLY A 78 -27.95 14.91 2.71
CA GLY A 78 -29.26 15.47 3.00
C GLY A 78 -29.76 16.50 1.99
N ASP A 79 -28.92 16.87 1.01
CA ASP A 79 -29.26 17.89 0.01
C ASP A 79 -29.04 17.35 -1.42
N PRO A 80 -30.11 16.90 -2.10
CA PRO A 80 -30.04 16.40 -3.47
C PRO A 80 -29.48 17.40 -4.49
N ALA A 81 -29.57 18.71 -4.24
CA ALA A 81 -29.04 19.72 -5.14
C ALA A 81 -27.50 19.76 -5.15
N SER A 82 -26.86 19.28 -4.08
CA SER A 82 -25.41 19.15 -3.97
C SER A 82 -24.84 17.89 -4.65
N TRP A 83 -25.71 17.03 -5.20
CA TRP A 83 -25.28 15.76 -5.76
C TRP A 83 -24.58 15.97 -7.11
N PRO A 84 -23.47 15.28 -7.38
CA PRO A 84 -22.78 15.42 -8.65
C PRO A 84 -23.70 14.96 -9.79
N LEU A 85 -23.96 15.86 -10.74
CA LEU A 85 -24.83 15.61 -11.89
C LEU A 85 -24.01 15.22 -13.12
N ALA A 86 -24.38 14.13 -13.78
CA ALA A 86 -23.74 13.70 -15.02
C ALA A 86 -23.80 14.76 -16.13
N ALA A 87 -24.89 15.55 -16.18
CA ALA A 87 -25.08 16.61 -17.15
C ALA A 87 -24.17 17.85 -16.91
N GLY A 88 -23.62 18.00 -15.70
CA GLY A 88 -22.69 19.08 -15.35
C GLY A 88 -21.21 18.69 -15.44
N ALA A 89 -20.92 17.41 -15.72
CA ALA A 89 -19.57 16.90 -15.88
C ALA A 89 -19.13 17.01 -17.33
N ALA A 90 -17.95 17.57 -17.59
CA ALA A 90 -17.33 17.53 -18.93
C ALA A 90 -17.08 16.08 -19.41
N ASP A 91 -16.97 15.15 -18.46
CA ASP A 91 -16.87 13.71 -18.69
C ASP A 91 -17.78 12.94 -17.69
N PRO A 92 -18.97 12.50 -18.12
CA PRO A 92 -19.87 11.70 -17.30
C PRO A 92 -19.28 10.35 -16.86
N MET A 93 -18.33 9.77 -17.60
CA MET A 93 -17.72 8.48 -17.25
C MET A 93 -16.85 8.59 -16.01
N ARG A 94 -16.16 9.73 -15.84
CA ARG A 94 -15.38 10.01 -14.65
C ARG A 94 -16.22 10.03 -13.37
N LEU A 95 -17.46 10.52 -13.44
CA LEU A 95 -18.39 10.46 -12.32
C LEU A 95 -18.68 9.00 -11.90
N PHE A 96 -18.98 8.12 -12.86
CA PHE A 96 -19.23 6.71 -12.56
C PHE A 96 -17.99 6.00 -12.00
N LEU A 97 -16.79 6.34 -12.49
CA LEU A 97 -15.53 5.85 -11.95
C LEU A 97 -15.36 6.23 -10.48
N TYR A 98 -15.57 7.50 -10.12
CA TYR A 98 -15.49 7.95 -8.74
C TYR A 98 -16.53 7.28 -7.84
N VAL A 99 -17.78 7.14 -8.31
CA VAL A 99 -18.83 6.45 -7.54
C VAL A 99 -18.47 4.99 -7.29
N ASP A 100 -17.98 4.26 -8.30
CA ASP A 100 -17.56 2.87 -8.13
C ASP A 100 -16.33 2.75 -7.22
N PHE A 101 -15.36 3.66 -7.35
CA PHE A 101 -14.21 3.75 -6.45
C PHE A 101 -14.64 3.97 -4.99
N PHE A 102 -15.49 4.96 -4.71
CA PHE A 102 -15.90 5.26 -3.33
C PHE A 102 -16.70 4.12 -2.72
N ARG A 103 -17.51 3.41 -3.52
CA ARG A 103 -18.17 2.18 -3.09
C ARG A 103 -17.15 1.10 -2.72
N ALA A 104 -16.13 0.87 -3.55
CA ALA A 104 -15.08 -0.10 -3.28
C ALA A 104 -14.26 0.28 -2.03
N TRP A 105 -13.95 1.58 -1.88
CA TRP A 105 -13.26 2.14 -0.73
C TRP A 105 -14.06 1.94 0.57
N GLN A 106 -15.36 2.18 0.58
CA GLN A 106 -16.21 1.95 1.77
C GLN A 106 -16.23 0.47 2.18
N VAL A 107 -16.27 -0.44 1.20
CA VAL A 107 -16.18 -1.89 1.47
C VAL A 107 -14.82 -2.25 2.05
N ALA A 108 -13.74 -1.69 1.51
CA ALA A 108 -12.38 -1.87 2.02
C ALA A 108 -12.22 -1.29 3.44
N ASP A 109 -12.80 -0.12 3.72
CA ASP A 109 -12.78 0.51 5.04
C ASP A 109 -13.51 -0.34 6.08
N LEU A 110 -14.70 -0.86 5.75
CA LEU A 110 -15.44 -1.79 6.60
C LEU A 110 -14.66 -3.09 6.85
N ALA A 111 -14.01 -3.64 5.81
CA ALA A 111 -13.18 -4.84 5.95
C ALA A 111 -11.98 -4.59 6.89
N GLY A 112 -11.30 -3.44 6.73
CA GLY A 112 -10.21 -3.01 7.61
C GLY A 112 -10.68 -2.82 9.05
N ALA A 113 -11.79 -2.14 9.28
CA ALA A 113 -12.36 -1.94 10.61
C ALA A 113 -12.76 -3.26 11.29
N ARG A 114 -13.32 -4.21 10.53
CA ARG A 114 -13.61 -5.57 11.04
C ARG A 114 -12.35 -6.33 11.40
N PHE A 115 -11.28 -6.17 10.61
CA PHE A 115 -10.00 -6.79 10.90
C PHE A 115 -9.36 -6.20 12.17
N GLU A 116 -9.31 -4.87 12.30
CA GLU A 116 -8.86 -4.18 13.53
C GLU A 116 -9.70 -4.63 14.75
N SER A 117 -11.02 -4.71 14.63
CA SER A 117 -11.91 -5.16 15.71
C SER A 117 -11.70 -6.62 16.09
N ARG A 118 -11.31 -7.49 15.15
CA ARG A 118 -10.91 -8.86 15.48
C ARG A 118 -9.61 -8.87 16.28
N LEU A 119 -8.62 -8.08 15.87
CA LEU A 119 -7.31 -7.99 16.53
C LEU A 119 -7.41 -7.47 17.97
N SER A 120 -8.33 -6.54 18.24
CA SER A 120 -8.51 -5.95 19.58
C SER A 120 -9.15 -6.90 20.61
N ARG A 121 -9.55 -8.12 20.22
CA ARG A 121 -10.10 -9.12 21.15
C ARG A 121 -8.97 -9.83 21.91
N PRO A 122 -9.17 -10.28 23.16
CA PRO A 122 -8.14 -10.94 23.96
C PRO A 122 -7.44 -12.11 23.25
N ASP A 123 -8.19 -12.93 22.50
CA ASP A 123 -7.67 -14.05 21.70
C ASP A 123 -7.61 -13.73 20.19
N GLY A 124 -7.85 -12.46 19.84
CA GLY A 124 -8.08 -12.00 18.49
C GLY A 124 -6.90 -12.19 17.57
N ALA A 125 -5.71 -11.86 18.07
CA ALA A 125 -4.50 -11.89 17.25
C ALA A 125 -3.81 -13.27 17.21
N SER A 126 -4.00 -14.11 18.23
CA SER A 126 -3.52 -15.51 18.24
C SER A 126 -4.38 -16.43 17.36
N SER A 127 -5.64 -16.06 17.10
CA SER A 127 -6.59 -16.86 16.30
C SER A 127 -6.58 -16.55 14.79
N ILE A 128 -5.81 -15.56 14.34
CA ILE A 128 -5.76 -15.19 12.91
C ILE A 128 -4.87 -16.16 12.13
N ALA A 129 -5.51 -16.86 11.19
CA ALA A 129 -4.82 -17.66 10.18
C ALA A 129 -3.92 -16.77 9.31
N ALA A 130 -2.80 -17.29 8.81
CA ALA A 130 -1.87 -16.50 8.01
C ALA A 130 -2.50 -16.02 6.69
N ALA A 131 -3.38 -16.81 6.07
CA ALA A 131 -4.21 -16.39 4.93
C ALA A 131 -5.13 -15.19 5.22
N ASP A 132 -5.62 -15.05 6.46
CA ASP A 132 -6.49 -13.95 6.88
C ASP A 132 -5.70 -12.64 7.07
N LEU A 133 -4.39 -12.71 7.37
CA LEU A 133 -3.54 -11.53 7.52
C LEU A 133 -3.43 -10.74 6.21
N ALA A 134 -3.05 -11.42 5.12
CA ALA A 134 -2.91 -10.78 3.82
C ALA A 134 -4.24 -10.21 3.33
N THR A 135 -5.34 -10.95 3.55
CA THR A 135 -6.69 -10.52 3.16
C THR A 135 -7.17 -9.32 3.98
N GLY A 136 -6.81 -9.25 5.27
CA GLY A 136 -7.16 -8.10 6.13
C GLY A 136 -6.33 -6.85 5.84
N VAL A 137 -5.06 -7.01 5.48
CA VAL A 137 -4.14 -5.89 5.19
C VAL A 137 -4.28 -5.37 3.77
N ALA A 138 -4.57 -6.22 2.78
CA ALA A 138 -4.62 -5.82 1.37
C ALA A 138 -5.55 -4.62 1.10
N PRO A 139 -6.78 -4.53 1.66
CA PRO A 139 -7.63 -3.35 1.48
C PRO A 139 -7.02 -2.06 2.04
N VAL A 140 -6.29 -2.14 3.16
CA VAL A 140 -5.59 -0.99 3.75
C VAL A 140 -4.46 -0.52 2.84
N PHE A 141 -3.71 -1.47 2.27
CA PHE A 141 -2.61 -1.21 1.34
C PHE A 141 -3.07 -0.68 -0.02
N ASP A 142 -4.02 -1.37 -0.64
CA ASP A 142 -4.56 -1.06 -1.97
C ASP A 142 -5.18 0.35 -1.97
N PHE A 143 -5.82 0.77 -0.88
CA PHE A 143 -6.42 2.11 -0.71
C PHE A 143 -5.52 3.13 0.01
N ASN A 144 -4.22 2.85 0.15
CA ASN A 144 -3.23 3.74 0.76
C ASN A 144 -3.66 4.36 2.11
N ARG A 145 -4.27 3.56 2.98
CA ARG A 145 -4.75 4.00 4.30
C ARG A 145 -3.58 4.02 5.29
N VAL A 146 -2.65 4.94 5.08
CA VAL A 146 -1.34 5.01 5.75
C VAL A 146 -1.49 4.98 7.27
N ALA A 147 -2.28 5.87 7.86
CA ALA A 147 -2.46 5.94 9.32
C ALA A 147 -3.02 4.64 9.91
N ARG A 148 -3.93 3.97 9.20
CA ARG A 148 -4.43 2.63 9.61
C ARG A 148 -3.33 1.58 9.46
N GLY A 149 -2.57 1.61 8.38
CA GLY A 149 -1.42 0.73 8.14
C GLY A 149 -0.38 0.81 9.26
N LEU A 150 -0.02 2.02 9.69
CA LEU A 150 0.93 2.26 10.78
C LEU A 150 0.44 1.64 12.10
N ARG A 151 -0.82 1.85 12.47
CA ARG A 151 -1.40 1.23 13.68
C ARG A 151 -1.41 -0.28 13.60
N LEU A 152 -1.79 -0.83 12.46
CA LEU A 152 -1.77 -2.28 12.23
C LEU A 152 -0.35 -2.83 12.33
N ALA A 153 0.64 -2.16 11.76
CA ALA A 153 2.04 -2.56 11.83
C ALA A 153 2.55 -2.55 13.28
N ALA A 154 2.33 -1.47 14.02
CA ALA A 154 2.74 -1.34 15.41
C ALA A 154 2.14 -2.45 16.30
N HIS A 155 0.92 -2.88 16.00
CA HIS A 155 0.25 -3.95 16.75
C HIS A 155 0.68 -5.36 16.30
N LEU A 156 0.76 -5.61 15.00
CA LEU A 156 0.99 -6.94 14.44
C LEU A 156 2.46 -7.37 14.46
N VAL A 157 3.40 -6.45 14.25
CA VAL A 157 4.81 -6.80 14.06
C VAL A 157 5.39 -7.54 15.29
N PRO A 158 5.21 -7.09 16.54
CA PRO A 158 5.72 -7.81 17.70
C PRO A 158 5.17 -9.24 17.77
N MET A 159 3.87 -9.39 17.54
CA MET A 159 3.18 -10.69 17.61
C MET A 159 3.64 -11.65 16.51
N LEU A 160 3.77 -11.14 15.29
CA LEU A 160 4.21 -11.95 14.14
C LEU A 160 5.68 -12.31 14.25
N ARG A 161 6.52 -11.48 14.88
CA ARG A 161 7.92 -11.78 15.16
C ARG A 161 8.05 -13.02 16.06
N ASP A 162 7.30 -13.07 17.16
CA ASP A 162 7.32 -14.21 18.08
C ASP A 162 6.80 -15.49 17.38
N ARG A 163 5.74 -15.36 16.58
CA ARG A 163 5.19 -16.47 15.79
C ARG A 163 6.20 -17.02 14.78
N VAL A 164 6.89 -16.14 14.06
CA VAL A 164 7.88 -16.53 13.03
C VAL A 164 9.12 -17.15 13.67
N ALA A 165 9.49 -16.74 14.88
CA ALA A 165 10.59 -17.32 15.64
C ALA A 165 10.28 -18.71 16.22
N THR A 166 9.03 -19.18 16.16
CA THR A 166 8.63 -20.47 16.76
C THR A 166 9.21 -21.64 15.94
N PRO A 167 9.86 -22.64 16.58
CA PRO A 167 10.41 -23.80 15.89
C PRO A 167 9.36 -24.52 15.05
N GLY A 168 9.69 -24.80 13.79
CA GLY A 168 8.77 -25.46 12.86
C GLY A 168 7.77 -24.51 12.17
N PHE A 169 7.85 -23.19 12.40
CA PHE A 169 7.10 -22.22 11.61
C PHE A 169 7.34 -22.45 10.12
N ARG A 170 6.25 -22.47 9.36
CA ARG A 170 6.26 -22.42 7.91
C ARG A 170 5.21 -21.40 7.50
N ASP A 171 5.60 -20.46 6.65
CA ASP A 171 4.63 -19.58 6.02
C ASP A 171 3.66 -20.45 5.19
N ASP A 172 2.43 -19.97 5.03
CA ASP A 172 1.44 -20.68 4.22
C ASP A 172 1.99 -20.85 2.78
N ARG A 173 1.49 -21.82 2.02
CA ARG A 173 1.93 -22.03 0.61
C ARG A 173 1.90 -20.75 -0.25
N ASN A 174 1.03 -19.81 0.11
CA ASN A 174 0.86 -18.53 -0.58
C ASN A 174 1.68 -17.38 0.03
N GLY A 175 2.47 -17.63 1.08
CA GLY A 175 3.31 -16.63 1.74
C GLY A 175 2.54 -15.57 2.52
N GLY A 176 1.39 -15.93 3.11
CA GLY A 176 0.42 -14.98 3.67
C GLY A 176 1.01 -14.04 4.73
N THR A 177 1.87 -14.54 5.61
CA THR A 177 2.47 -13.74 6.69
C THR A 177 3.49 -12.77 6.13
N GLY A 178 4.47 -13.26 5.37
CA GLY A 178 5.51 -12.39 4.81
C GLY A 178 4.96 -11.41 3.78
N TYR A 179 3.89 -11.75 3.06
CA TYR A 179 3.21 -10.84 2.14
C TYR A 179 2.44 -9.73 2.87
N ALA A 180 1.75 -10.05 3.97
CA ALA A 180 1.10 -9.04 4.82
C ALA A 180 2.12 -8.07 5.44
N LEU A 181 3.21 -8.58 6.00
CA LEU A 181 4.29 -7.77 6.56
C LEU A 181 4.94 -6.87 5.52
N ARG A 182 5.11 -7.35 4.28
CA ARG A 182 5.60 -6.53 3.17
C ARG A 182 4.68 -5.34 2.90
N MET A 183 3.37 -5.56 2.80
CA MET A 183 2.40 -4.49 2.58
C MET A 183 2.39 -3.48 3.73
N LEU A 184 2.51 -3.94 4.98
CA LEU A 184 2.62 -3.06 6.15
C LEU A 184 3.93 -2.27 6.13
N GLY A 185 5.06 -2.90 5.80
CA GLY A 185 6.35 -2.22 5.67
C GLY A 185 6.34 -1.14 4.59
N ASP A 186 5.75 -1.42 3.44
CA ASP A 186 5.55 -0.43 2.38
C ASP A 186 4.68 0.75 2.88
N LEU A 187 3.57 0.50 3.60
CA LEU A 187 2.76 1.55 4.21
C LEU A 187 3.52 2.37 5.27
N CYS A 188 4.45 1.74 6.01
CA CYS A 188 5.28 2.44 6.98
C CYS A 188 6.28 3.37 6.31
N LEU A 189 6.91 2.96 5.21
CA LEU A 189 7.73 3.86 4.38
C LEU A 189 6.90 5.00 3.81
N ARG A 190 5.68 4.71 3.32
CA ARG A 190 4.71 5.73 2.91
C ARG A 190 4.19 6.58 4.06
N GLY A 191 4.50 6.27 5.31
CA GLY A 191 4.11 7.02 6.50
C GLY A 191 5.25 7.74 7.19
N ASP A 192 6.45 7.75 6.59
CA ASP A 192 7.70 8.26 7.20
C ASP A 192 8.05 7.57 8.53
N GLU A 193 7.72 6.28 8.65
CA GLU A 193 8.04 5.45 9.82
C GLU A 193 9.07 4.35 9.44
N PRO A 194 10.31 4.72 9.06
CA PRO A 194 11.27 3.78 8.49
C PRO A 194 11.74 2.72 9.49
N THR A 195 11.80 3.03 10.79
CA THR A 195 12.14 2.05 11.84
C THR A 195 11.06 0.96 11.95
N LEU A 196 9.78 1.34 11.89
CA LEU A 196 8.68 0.38 11.89
C LEU A 196 8.62 -0.40 10.57
N ALA A 197 8.95 0.25 9.45
CA ALA A 197 9.10 -0.43 8.16
C ALA A 197 10.19 -1.50 8.18
N LEU A 198 11.37 -1.17 8.72
CA LEU A 198 12.46 -2.12 8.89
C LEU A 198 12.03 -3.31 9.75
N ALA A 199 11.34 -3.05 10.87
CA ALA A 199 10.80 -4.11 11.72
C ALA A 199 9.80 -5.03 10.98
N CYS A 200 8.98 -4.48 10.09
CA CYS A 200 8.10 -5.27 9.21
C CYS A 200 8.91 -6.16 8.26
N PHE A 201 9.89 -5.58 7.55
CA PHE A 201 10.66 -6.30 6.54
C PHE A 201 11.60 -7.35 7.15
N ASP A 202 12.19 -7.10 8.32
CA ASP A 202 13.00 -8.08 9.06
C ASP A 202 12.18 -9.30 9.46
N THR A 203 10.96 -9.05 9.93
CA THR A 203 10.01 -10.12 10.27
C THR A 203 9.58 -10.86 9.00
N ALA A 204 9.37 -10.16 7.88
CA ALA A 204 9.01 -10.78 6.60
C ALA A 204 10.15 -11.66 6.03
N VAL A 205 11.40 -11.22 6.16
CA VAL A 205 12.59 -11.99 5.77
C VAL A 205 12.70 -13.26 6.63
N SER A 206 12.49 -13.14 7.95
CA SER A 206 12.48 -14.29 8.86
C SER A 206 11.37 -15.29 8.53
N ALA A 207 10.21 -14.82 8.07
CA ALA A 207 9.09 -15.67 7.65
C ALA A 207 9.38 -16.42 6.33
N GLY A 208 10.29 -15.91 5.51
CA GLY A 208 10.72 -16.53 4.27
C GLY A 208 11.63 -15.60 3.48
N ASP A 209 12.88 -16.01 3.28
CA ASP A 209 13.89 -15.13 2.71
C ASP A 209 13.94 -15.23 1.18
N ASN A 210 13.78 -14.08 0.50
CA ASN A 210 13.81 -13.94 -0.95
C ASN A 210 14.40 -12.58 -1.38
N PRO A 211 14.80 -12.41 -2.65
CA PRO A 211 15.47 -11.20 -3.13
C PRO A 211 14.64 -9.93 -2.90
N PHE A 212 13.34 -10.00 -3.15
CA PHE A 212 12.44 -8.85 -3.03
C PHE A 212 12.36 -8.35 -1.58
N ARG A 213 12.15 -9.26 -0.62
CA ARG A 213 12.06 -8.92 0.82
C ARG A 213 13.38 -8.34 1.34
N ARG A 214 14.52 -8.89 0.90
CA ARG A 214 15.84 -8.36 1.27
C ARG A 214 16.10 -6.96 0.70
N ARG A 215 15.76 -6.71 -0.57
CA ARG A 215 15.85 -5.37 -1.15
C ARG A 215 15.04 -4.37 -0.31
N LYS A 216 13.79 -4.70 0.02
CA LYS A 216 12.95 -3.83 0.84
C LYS A 216 13.49 -3.59 2.25
N ALA A 217 14.08 -4.61 2.89
CA ALA A 217 14.76 -4.44 4.17
C ALA A 217 15.98 -3.50 4.07
N ILE A 218 16.76 -3.58 2.99
CA ILE A 218 17.89 -2.66 2.73
C ILE A 218 17.40 -1.22 2.54
N GLU A 219 16.35 -1.03 1.72
CA GLU A 219 15.72 0.28 1.50
C GLU A 219 15.21 0.89 2.83
N ALA A 220 14.55 0.09 3.68
CA ALA A 220 14.07 0.54 4.96
C ALA A 220 15.20 0.82 5.98
N ALA A 221 16.26 0.01 5.99
CA ALA A 221 17.43 0.25 6.84
C ALA A 221 18.13 1.56 6.48
N ARG A 222 18.28 1.86 5.19
CA ARG A 222 18.78 3.16 4.71
C ARG A 222 17.90 4.31 5.16
N ALA A 223 16.59 4.19 4.96
CA ALA A 223 15.64 5.22 5.38
C ALA A 223 15.62 5.43 6.90
N ALA A 224 15.92 4.39 7.68
CA ALA A 224 16.02 4.46 9.14
C ALA A 224 17.38 4.96 9.64
N GLY A 225 18.38 5.08 8.77
CA GLY A 225 19.77 5.36 9.15
C GLY A 225 20.45 4.20 9.91
N ASP A 226 19.93 2.98 9.82
CA ASP A 226 20.48 1.80 10.51
C ASP A 226 21.53 1.09 9.63
N ALA A 227 22.77 1.56 9.74
CA ALA A 227 23.90 1.03 8.97
C ALA A 227 24.21 -0.44 9.29
N GLU A 228 23.96 -0.89 10.52
CA GLU A 228 24.20 -2.28 10.91
C GLU A 228 23.18 -3.21 10.25
N ALA A 229 21.90 -2.83 10.30
CA ALA A 229 20.86 -3.55 9.58
C ALA A 229 21.13 -3.55 8.07
N GLU A 230 21.47 -2.41 7.48
CA GLU A 230 21.80 -2.34 6.05
C GLU A 230 22.90 -3.35 5.69
N ALA A 231 24.02 -3.33 6.41
CA ALA A 231 25.14 -4.24 6.18
C ALA A 231 24.74 -5.71 6.33
N ARG A 232 23.94 -6.04 7.36
CA ARG A 232 23.41 -7.38 7.60
C ARG A 232 22.53 -7.87 6.44
N HIS A 233 21.60 -7.05 5.96
CA HIS A 233 20.71 -7.43 4.85
C HIS A 233 21.44 -7.51 3.52
N ARG A 234 22.41 -6.62 3.24
CA ARG A 234 23.26 -6.68 2.04
C ARG A 234 24.11 -7.95 2.01
N THR A 235 24.74 -8.29 3.14
CA THR A 235 25.52 -9.52 3.27
C THR A 235 24.63 -10.76 3.06
N GLY A 236 23.45 -10.78 3.69
CA GLY A 236 22.47 -11.85 3.51
C GLY A 236 21.96 -11.98 2.07
N TYR A 237 21.78 -10.86 1.37
CA TYR A 237 21.41 -10.85 -0.05
C TYR A 237 22.53 -11.45 -0.90
N ALA A 238 23.75 -10.92 -0.78
CA ALA A 238 24.91 -11.31 -1.58
C ALA A 238 25.32 -12.79 -1.38
N ALA A 239 25.03 -13.37 -0.22
CA ALA A 239 25.28 -14.78 0.06
C ALA A 239 24.41 -15.74 -0.79
N ARG A 240 23.27 -15.27 -1.32
CA ARG A 240 22.29 -16.11 -2.02
C ARG A 240 22.00 -15.69 -3.45
N TRP A 241 22.16 -14.40 -3.75
CA TRP A 241 21.82 -13.80 -5.05
C TRP A 241 22.86 -12.76 -5.46
N PRO A 242 23.01 -12.50 -6.77
CA PRO A 242 23.89 -11.42 -7.24
C PRO A 242 23.36 -10.06 -6.76
N LEU A 243 24.18 -9.32 -6.01
CA LEU A 243 23.80 -8.02 -5.44
C LEU A 243 23.64 -6.98 -6.56
N PRO A 244 22.45 -6.38 -6.74
CA PRO A 244 22.24 -5.29 -7.70
C PRO A 244 23.12 -4.08 -7.40
N ALA A 245 23.56 -3.37 -8.45
CA ALA A 245 24.49 -2.23 -8.32
C ALA A 245 23.94 -1.10 -7.44
N ASP A 246 22.63 -0.83 -7.51
CA ASP A 246 21.93 0.17 -6.70
C ASP A 246 21.92 -0.19 -5.19
N LEU A 247 21.95 -1.48 -4.87
CA LEU A 247 22.08 -1.98 -3.50
C LEU A 247 23.54 -2.12 -3.07
N ALA A 248 24.47 -2.16 -4.03
CA ALA A 248 25.91 -2.24 -3.77
C ALA A 248 26.55 -0.88 -3.46
N ALA A 249 25.98 0.22 -3.97
CA ALA A 249 26.43 1.56 -3.57
C ALA A 249 26.22 1.74 -2.05
N ALA A 250 27.27 2.10 -1.31
CA ALA A 250 27.11 2.67 0.04
C ALA A 250 26.45 4.03 -0.15
N GLY A 251 25.35 4.29 0.55
CA GLY A 251 24.53 5.48 0.32
C GLY A 251 25.31 6.75 0.62
N ASP A 252 25.77 7.44 -0.43
CA ASP A 252 26.01 8.87 -0.47
C ASP A 252 25.39 9.40 -1.77
N ALA A 253 24.14 9.81 -1.68
CA ALA A 253 23.54 10.76 -2.60
C ALA A 253 22.65 11.67 -1.75
N ALA A 254 23.18 12.85 -1.47
CA ALA A 254 22.51 13.97 -0.81
C ALA A 254 21.24 14.42 -1.54
#